data_AF-A0A9E7B1T9-F1
#
_entry.id   AF-A0A9E7B1T9-F1
#
_cell.length_a   1.000
_cell.length_b   1.000
_cell.length_c   1.000
_cell.angle_alpha   90.00
_cell.angle_beta   90.00
_cell.angle_gamma   90.00
#
_symmetry.space_group_name_H-M   'P 1'
#
loop_
_entity.id
_entity.type
_entity.pdbx_description
1 polymer ?
#
loop_
_entity_poly.entity_id
_entity_poly.type
_entity_poly.pdbx_seq_one_letter_code
_entity_poly.pdbx_strand_id
1 'polypeptide(L)'
;MRLKFLLPVLVFVAIAGIMWYALFNLDPTKIPSELIAKPAPEFALEPVPDFGPGLATADLKKGKVTLVNVFASWCISCIAEHPLLVKFAAENPVEI
;
A
#
# COMPACT_ATOMS: atom_id res chain seq x y z
N MET A 1 5.84 -21.87 -47.96
CA MET A 1 6.19 -21.70 -46.53
C MET A 1 4.90 -21.67 -45.72
N ARG A 2 4.67 -22.63 -44.80
CA ARG A 2 3.39 -22.74 -44.07
C ARG A 2 3.29 -21.62 -43.03
N LEU A 3 2.56 -20.55 -43.37
CA LEU A 3 2.33 -19.35 -42.55
C LEU A 3 1.94 -19.64 -41.08
N LYS A 4 1.36 -20.81 -40.82
CA LYS A 4 1.00 -21.32 -39.49
C LYS A 4 2.20 -21.46 -38.53
N PHE A 5 3.42 -21.66 -39.03
CA PHE A 5 4.62 -21.74 -38.19
C PHE A 5 5.13 -20.38 -37.70
N LEU A 6 4.67 -19.27 -38.29
CA LEU A 6 5.00 -17.91 -37.83
C LEU A 6 4.06 -17.42 -36.73
N LEU A 7 2.92 -18.08 -36.53
CA LEU A 7 1.93 -17.69 -35.53
C LEU A 7 2.52 -17.63 -34.09
N PRO A 8 3.28 -18.64 -33.61
CA PRO A 8 3.85 -18.58 -32.26
C PRO A 8 4.86 -17.44 -32.09
N VAL A 9 5.64 -17.14 -33.13
CA VAL A 9 6.63 -16.05 -33.13
C VAL A 9 5.94 -14.69 -33.03
N LEU A 10 4.86 -14.49 -33.80
CA LEU A 10 4.09 -13.24 -33.76
C LEU A 10 3.45 -13.01 -32.39
N VAL A 11 2.90 -14.06 -31.76
CA VAL A 11 2.33 -13.96 -30.40
C VAL A 11 3.41 -13.61 -29.39
N PHE A 12 4.59 -14.24 -29.48
CA PHE A 12 5.71 -13.93 -28.60
C PHE A 12 6.16 -12.47 -28.75
N VAL A 13 6.32 -11.99 -29.99
CA VAL A 13 6.71 -10.60 -30.27
C VAL A 13 5.66 -9.61 -29.74
N ALA A 14 4.38 -9.93 -29.87
CA ALA A 14 3.32 -9.10 -29.32
C ALA A 14 3.40 -9.00 -27.78
N ILE A 15 3.55 -10.13 -27.08
CA ILE A 15 3.69 -10.15 -25.62
C ILE A 15 4.96 -9.41 -25.19
N ALA A 16 6.09 -9.67 -25.85
CA ALA A 16 7.35 -8.99 -25.57
C ALA A 16 7.24 -7.47 -25.76
N GLY A 17 6.53 -7.03 -26.81
CA GLY A 17 6.26 -5.61 -27.05
C GLY A 17 5.40 -4.98 -25.96
N ILE A 18 4.36 -5.66 -25.49
CA ILE A 18 3.52 -5.19 -24.37
C ILE A 18 4.36 -5.09 -23.09
N MET A 19 5.15 -6.11 -22.77
CA MET A 19 6.00 -6.10 -21.58
C MET A 19 7.08 -5.03 -21.64
N TRP A 20 7.70 -4.83 -22.80
CA TRP A 20 8.66 -3.76 -23.03
C TRP A 20 8.02 -2.39 -22.79
N TYR A 21 6.86 -2.15 -23.40
CA TYR A 21 6.14 -0.91 -23.18
C TYR A 21 5.83 -0.70 -21.70
N ALA A 22 5.35 -1.75 -21.02
CA ALA A 22 5.00 -1.66 -19.61
C ALA A 22 6.20 -1.34 -18.71
N LEU A 23 7.33 -1.99 -18.94
CA LEU A 23 8.54 -1.81 -18.15
C LEU A 23 9.12 -0.39 -18.26
N PHE A 24 9.03 0.23 -19.45
CA PHE A 24 9.68 1.51 -19.71
C PHE A 24 8.74 2.72 -19.65
N ASN A 25 7.42 2.52 -19.70
CA ASN A 25 6.45 3.62 -19.82
C ASN A 25 5.39 3.65 -18.72
N LEU A 26 5.23 2.58 -17.93
CA LEU A 26 4.43 2.66 -16.70
C LEU A 26 5.30 3.02 -15.51
N ASP A 27 4.72 3.79 -14.60
CA ASP A 27 5.35 4.17 -13.35
C ASP A 27 5.07 3.10 -12.28
N PRO A 28 6.07 2.30 -11.88
CA PRO A 28 5.89 1.23 -10.90
C PRO A 28 5.63 1.76 -9.49
N THR A 29 5.79 3.06 -9.24
CA THR A 29 5.57 3.67 -7.92
C THR A 29 4.13 4.12 -7.70
N LYS A 30 3.30 4.14 -8.76
CA LYS A 30 1.88 4.46 -8.64
C LYS A 30 1.09 3.27 -8.15
N ILE A 31 0.89 3.20 -6.84
CA ILE A 31 -0.03 2.26 -6.21
C ILE A 31 -1.38 2.98 -6.04
N PRO A 32 -2.38 2.73 -6.92
CA PRO A 32 -3.69 3.36 -6.77
C PRO A 32 -4.34 2.89 -5.47
N SER A 33 -4.71 3.85 -4.62
CA SER A 33 -5.41 3.54 -3.38
C SER A 33 -6.89 3.33 -3.66
N GLU A 34 -7.31 2.06 -3.69
CA GLU A 34 -8.69 1.63 -3.89
C GLU A 34 -9.64 2.03 -2.74
N LEU A 35 -9.10 2.57 -1.65
CA LEU A 35 -9.82 2.90 -0.41
C LEU A 35 -10.06 4.40 -0.21
N ILE A 36 -9.63 5.26 -1.15
CA ILE A 36 -9.92 6.70 -1.09
C ILE A 36 -11.44 6.91 -1.13
N ALA A 37 -11.94 7.82 -0.28
CA ALA A 37 -13.35 8.18 -0.12
C ALA A 37 -14.28 7.01 0.29
N LYS A 38 -13.73 5.89 0.75
CA LYS A 38 -14.48 4.81 1.39
C LYS A 38 -14.40 4.93 2.92
N PRO A 39 -15.43 4.54 3.67
CA PRO A 39 -15.35 4.50 5.11
C PRO A 39 -14.29 3.50 5.57
N ALA A 40 -13.63 3.78 6.70
CA ALA A 40 -12.76 2.81 7.34
C ALA A 40 -13.57 1.51 7.67
N PRO A 41 -13.00 0.31 7.45
CA PRO A 41 -13.67 -0.95 7.76
C PRO A 41 -14.10 -1.04 9.22
N GLU A 42 -15.15 -1.82 9.49
CA GLU A 42 -15.57 -2.15 10.85
C GLU A 42 -14.67 -3.25 11.45
N PHE A 43 -14.09 -2.96 12.61
CA PHE A 43 -13.23 -3.87 13.36
C PHE A 43 -13.26 -3.55 14.86
N ALA A 44 -12.93 -4.56 15.66
CA ALA A 44 -12.67 -4.45 17.09
C ALA A 44 -11.53 -5.42 17.42
N LEU A 45 -10.31 -4.87 17.50
CA LEU A 45 -9.09 -5.64 17.75
C LEU A 45 -8.80 -5.72 19.24
N GLU A 46 -8.41 -6.91 19.68
CA GLU A 46 -7.89 -7.12 21.04
C GLU A 46 -6.55 -6.38 21.24
N PRO A 47 -6.22 -6.01 22.49
CA PRO A 47 -4.92 -5.44 22.81
C PRO A 47 -3.79 -6.41 22.47
N VAL A 48 -2.67 -5.87 22.00
CA VAL A 48 -1.42 -6.62 21.98
C VAL A 48 -0.94 -6.75 23.43
N PRO A 49 -0.65 -7.97 23.93
CA PRO A 49 -0.24 -8.19 25.32
C PRO A 49 0.91 -7.26 25.70
N ASP A 50 0.78 -6.54 26.81
CA ASP A 50 1.78 -5.58 27.34
C ASP A 50 2.02 -4.28 26.53
N PHE A 51 1.31 -4.06 25.42
CA PHE A 51 1.54 -2.89 24.53
C PHE A 51 0.42 -1.83 24.53
N GLY A 52 -0.62 -2.00 25.35
CA GLY A 52 -1.67 -0.99 25.53
C GLY A 52 -3.09 -1.52 25.24
N PRO A 53 -4.07 -0.62 25.06
CA PRO A 53 -5.45 -1.01 24.78
C PRO A 53 -5.61 -1.59 23.36
N GLY A 54 -6.72 -2.29 23.14
CA GLY A 54 -7.16 -2.66 21.79
C GLY A 54 -7.53 -1.45 20.95
N LEU A 55 -7.81 -1.69 19.67
CA LEU A 55 -8.21 -0.65 18.72
C LEU A 55 -9.52 -1.03 18.04
N ALA A 56 -10.50 -0.14 18.02
CA ALA A 56 -11.75 -0.35 17.30
C ALA A 56 -12.03 0.78 16.31
N THR A 57 -12.91 0.54 15.34
CA THR A 57 -13.35 1.58 14.38
C THR A 57 -13.96 2.80 15.08
N ALA A 58 -14.56 2.62 16.27
CA ALA A 58 -15.09 3.71 17.08
C ALA A 58 -13.99 4.71 17.50
N ASP A 59 -12.74 4.25 17.68
CA ASP A 59 -11.62 5.10 18.04
C ASP A 59 -11.20 6.07 16.93
N LEU A 60 -11.48 5.70 15.67
CA LEU A 60 -11.13 6.48 14.48
C LEU A 60 -12.19 7.55 14.14
N LYS A 61 -13.37 7.51 14.77
CA LYS A 61 -14.52 8.39 14.46
C LYS A 61 -14.61 9.63 15.37
N LYS A 62 -13.50 10.07 15.96
CA LYS A 62 -13.45 11.16 16.95
C LYS A 62 -13.46 12.58 16.35
N GLY A 63 -13.74 12.72 15.05
CA GLY A 63 -13.89 14.03 14.38
C GLY A 63 -12.58 14.72 14.00
N LYS A 64 -11.44 14.02 14.12
CA LYS A 64 -10.11 14.48 13.70
C LYS A 64 -9.52 13.59 12.63
N VAL A 65 -8.54 14.11 11.89
CA VAL A 65 -7.79 13.31 10.92
C VAL A 65 -6.92 12.31 11.67
N THR A 66 -7.19 11.01 11.53
CA THR A 66 -6.40 9.97 12.20
C THR A 66 -5.45 9.30 11.22
N LEU A 67 -4.16 9.26 11.55
CA LEU A 67 -3.17 8.45 10.86
C LEU A 67 -3.07 7.08 11.54
N VAL A 68 -3.38 6.01 10.80
CA VAL A 68 -3.26 4.63 11.29
C VAL A 68 -2.04 3.98 10.65
N ASN A 69 -1.05 3.59 11.47
CA ASN A 69 0.13 2.86 11.02
C ASN A 69 -0.05 1.35 11.23
N VAL A 70 0.16 0.57 10.18
CA VAL A 70 0.13 -0.90 10.22
C VAL A 70 1.57 -1.39 10.11
N PHE A 71 2.04 -2.11 11.12
CA PHE A 71 3.45 -2.52 11.20
C PHE A 71 3.59 -3.94 11.74
N ALA A 72 4.82 -4.46 11.66
CA ALA A 72 5.23 -5.70 12.31
C ALA A 72 6.70 -5.63 12.71
N SER A 73 7.11 -6.38 13.73
CA SER A 73 8.49 -6.39 14.25
C SER A 73 9.53 -6.85 13.23
N TRP A 74 9.12 -7.66 12.25
CA TRP A 74 9.96 -8.19 11.18
C TRP A 74 9.87 -7.38 9.88
N CYS A 75 9.10 -6.30 9.86
CA CYS A 75 8.93 -5.45 8.68
C CYS A 75 10.10 -4.45 8.56
N ILE A 76 11.07 -4.77 7.71
CA ILE A 76 12.28 -3.94 7.49
C ILE A 76 11.90 -2.53 7.04
N SER A 77 10.93 -2.40 6.13
CA SER A 77 10.43 -1.10 5.68
C SER A 77 9.82 -0.28 6.81
N CYS A 78 9.11 -0.93 7.74
CA CYS A 78 8.51 -0.27 8.89
C CYS A 78 9.59 0.25 9.87
N ILE A 79 10.68 -0.49 10.04
CA ILE A 79 11.83 -0.04 10.84
C ILE A 79 12.48 1.20 10.21
N ALA A 80 12.62 1.22 8.88
CA ALA A 80 13.13 2.38 8.16
C ALA A 80 12.17 3.60 8.21
N GLU A 81 10.86 3.36 8.24
CA GLU A 81 9.83 4.40 8.31
C GLU A 81 9.67 4.99 9.73
N HIS A 82 9.94 4.21 10.77
CA HIS A 82 9.65 4.58 12.16
C HIS A 82 10.25 5.94 12.59
N PRO A 83 11.53 6.28 12.33
CA PRO A 83 12.08 7.58 12.71
C PRO A 83 11.36 8.76 12.05
N LEU A 84 10.84 8.57 10.83
CA LEU A 84 10.07 9.60 10.13
C LEU A 84 8.71 9.82 10.79
N LEU A 85 8.02 8.75 11.18
CA LEU A 85 6.74 8.84 11.88
C LEU A 85 6.87 9.49 13.26
N VAL A 86 7.93 9.15 14.00
CA VAL A 86 8.22 9.77 15.31
C VAL A 86 8.48 11.28 15.14
N LYS A 87 9.25 11.66 14.11
CA LYS A 87 9.47 13.07 13.77
C LYS A 87 8.17 13.77 13.37
N PHE A 88 7.35 13.15 12.53
CA PHE A 88 6.06 13.69 12.11
C PHE A 88 5.13 13.93 13.31
N ALA A 89 5.06 12.98 14.25
CA ALA A 89 4.29 13.13 15.47
C ALA A 89 4.78 14.28 16.36
N ALA A 90 6.09 14.55 16.39
CA ALA A 90 6.66 15.66 17.14
C ALA A 90 6.38 17.03 16.49
N GLU A 91 6.36 17.09 15.15
CA GLU A 91 6.14 18.33 14.39
C GLU A 91 4.67 18.76 14.33
N ASN A 92 3.72 17.86 14.64
CA ASN A 92 2.27 18.08 14.56
C ASN A 92 1.82 18.85 13.30
N PRO A 93 2.24 18.45 12.09
CA PRO A 93 1.87 19.16 10.87
C PRO A 93 0.38 19.01 10.51
N VAL A 94 -0.33 18.11 11.18
CA VAL A 94 -1.77 17.87 11.07
C VAL A 94 -2.34 17.87 12.48
N GLU A 95 -3.50 18.49 12.70
CA GLU A 95 -4.24 18.32 13.96
C GLU A 95 -4.86 16.91 14.01
N ILE A 96 -4.06 15.95 14.48
CA ILE A 96 -4.47 14.55 14.71
C ILE A 96 -5.35 14.45 15.97
#